data_AF-A0A3B4CXF4-F1
#
_entry.id   AF-A0A3B4CXF4-F1
#
_cell.length_a   1.000
_cell.length_b   1.000
_cell.length_c   1.000
_cell.angle_alpha   90.00
_cell.angle_beta   90.00
_cell.angle_gamma   90.00
#
_symmetry.space_group_name_H-M   'P 1'
#
loop_
_entity.id
_entity.type
_entity.pdbx_description
1 polymer ?
#
loop_
_entity_poly.entity_id
_entity_poly.type
_entity_poly.pdbx_seq_one_letter_code
_entity_poly.pdbx_strand_id
1 'polypeptide(L)'
;ETQMMNTFRSYLQSVFPVCGDLLLGETKIRRQPVGEVTVPKGAHVLVCNNRHALKPTSQDEMRHRRDALVNKELNYKLFSLNCEHFATFVRYGKAMCNQ
;
A
#
# COMPACT_ATOMS: atom_id res chain seq x y z
N GLU A 1 1.20 16.73 16.65
CA GLU A 1 1.22 15.52 15.80
C GLU A 1 0.77 14.25 16.53
N THR A 2 1.13 14.05 17.79
CA THR A 2 0.89 12.81 18.56
C THR A 2 -0.59 12.46 18.78
N GLN A 3 -1.48 13.45 18.90
CA GLN A 3 -2.88 13.21 19.27
C GLN A 3 -3.71 12.61 18.13
N MET A 4 -3.49 13.04 16.88
CA MET A 4 -4.18 12.48 15.70
C MET A 4 -3.75 11.05 15.41
N MET A 5 -2.46 10.75 15.52
CA MET A 5 -1.93 9.39 15.36
C MET A 5 -2.54 8.43 16.38
N ASN A 6 -2.72 8.89 17.62
CA ASN A 6 -3.35 8.10 18.69
C ASN A 6 -4.83 7.81 18.41
N THR A 7 -5.59 8.79 17.92
CA THR A 7 -7.01 8.60 17.57
C THR A 7 -7.18 7.64 16.38
N PHE A 8 -6.34 7.77 15.35
CA PHE A 8 -6.37 6.89 14.19
C PHE A 8 -5.97 5.46 14.53
N ARG A 9 -4.95 5.30 15.38
CA ARG A 9 -4.52 4.01 15.93
C ARG A 9 -5.62 3.35 16.75
N SER A 10 -6.33 4.09 17.61
CA SER A 10 -7.45 3.55 18.39
C SER A 10 -8.63 3.11 17.50
N TYR A 11 -8.92 3.85 16.42
CA TYR A 11 -9.95 3.46 15.47
C TYR A 11 -9.55 2.18 14.72
N LEU A 12 -8.33 2.11 14.20
CA LEU A 12 -7.82 0.90 13.54
C LEU A 12 -7.77 -0.31 14.48
N GLN A 13 -7.40 -0.11 15.75
CA GLN A 13 -7.48 -1.15 16.79
C GLN A 13 -8.93 -1.59 17.07
N SER A 14 -9.90 -0.69 17.00
CA SER A 14 -11.32 -1.04 17.20
C SER A 14 -11.91 -1.88 16.06
N VAL A 15 -11.42 -1.68 14.83
CA VAL A 15 -11.83 -2.44 13.64
C VAL A 15 -11.01 -3.73 13.49
N PHE A 16 -9.75 -3.72 13.96
CA PHE A 16 -8.82 -4.83 13.94
C PHE A 16 -8.25 -5.06 15.37
N PRO A 17 -8.98 -5.79 16.25
CA PRO A 17 -8.71 -5.85 17.70
C PRO A 17 -7.41 -6.55 18.13
N VAL A 18 -6.55 -6.95 17.19
CA VAL A 18 -5.23 -7.49 17.51
C VAL A 18 -4.20 -6.70 16.74
N CYS A 19 -3.56 -5.74 17.41
CA CYS A 19 -2.11 -5.71 17.58
C CYS A 19 -1.64 -4.37 18.14
N GLY A 20 -0.79 -4.45 19.17
CA GLY A 20 0.02 -3.35 19.68
C GLY A 20 1.17 -2.94 18.75
N ASP A 21 1.32 -3.56 17.57
CA ASP A 21 2.33 -3.24 16.54
C ASP A 21 1.90 -3.67 15.10
N LEU A 22 0.59 -3.86 14.87
CA LEU A 22 -0.07 -4.55 13.72
C LEU A 22 0.84 -5.12 12.62
N LEU A 23 1.64 -6.12 12.99
CA LEU A 23 2.21 -7.11 12.08
C LEU A 23 1.03 -7.85 11.44
N LEU A 24 0.59 -7.37 10.27
CA LEU A 24 -0.33 -8.06 9.38
C LEU A 24 0.39 -9.28 8.77
N GLY A 25 0.91 -10.18 9.60
CA GLY A 25 1.68 -11.35 9.20
C GLY A 25 2.66 -11.09 8.05
N GLU A 26 2.72 -12.03 7.12
CA GLU A 26 3.40 -11.88 5.84
C GLU A 26 2.44 -11.25 4.82
N THR A 27 2.90 -10.21 4.12
CA THR A 27 2.21 -9.75 2.91
C THR A 27 2.82 -10.40 1.69
N LYS A 28 2.00 -10.57 0.65
CA LYS A 28 2.44 -11.07 -0.63
C LYS A 28 1.95 -10.16 -1.74
N ILE A 29 2.87 -9.71 -2.58
CA ILE A 29 2.51 -9.01 -3.80
C ILE A 29 1.92 -10.02 -4.78
N ARG A 30 0.64 -9.84 -5.15
CA ARG A 30 -0.08 -10.76 -6.04
C ARG A 30 -0.61 -10.03 -7.27
N ARG A 31 -0.80 -10.79 -8.34
CA ARG A 31 -1.60 -10.37 -9.50
C ARG A 31 -2.96 -11.05 -9.43
N GLN A 32 -4.01 -10.27 -9.63
CA GLN A 32 -5.39 -10.74 -9.73
C GLN A 32 -6.19 -9.79 -10.61
N PRO A 33 -7.30 -10.25 -11.24
CA PRO A 33 -8.24 -9.37 -11.92
C PRO A 33 -8.78 -8.30 -10.97
N VAL A 34 -8.93 -7.06 -11.44
CA VAL A 34 -9.40 -5.94 -10.59
C VAL A 34 -10.79 -6.21 -10.01
N GLY A 35 -11.67 -6.88 -10.76
CA GLY A 35 -13.01 -7.26 -10.30
C GLY A 35 -13.03 -8.36 -9.23
N GLU A 36 -11.92 -9.07 -9.02
CA GLU A 36 -11.77 -10.09 -7.98
C GLU A 36 -11.08 -9.55 -6.72
N VAL A 37 -10.61 -8.30 -6.75
CA VAL A 37 -10.03 -7.65 -5.57
C VAL A 37 -11.14 -7.43 -4.54
N THR A 38 -11.06 -8.12 -3.41
CA THR A 38 -11.98 -7.88 -2.30
C THR A 38 -11.79 -6.47 -1.75
N VAL A 39 -12.84 -5.66 -1.81
CA VAL A 39 -12.89 -4.32 -1.22
C VAL A 39 -14.05 -4.20 -0.24
N PRO A 40 -13.95 -3.34 0.79
CA PRO A 40 -15.07 -3.10 1.71
C PRO A 40 -16.34 -2.68 0.98
N LYS A 41 -17.51 -3.05 1.51
CA LYS A 41 -18.80 -2.64 0.94
C LYS A 41 -18.89 -1.11 0.91
N GLY A 42 -19.25 -0.54 -0.25
CA GLY A 42 -19.31 0.91 -0.46
C GLY A 42 -17.97 1.57 -0.80
N ALA A 43 -16.88 0.80 -0.92
CA ALA A 43 -15.63 1.31 -1.45
C ALA A 43 -15.72 1.53 -2.97
N HIS A 44 -15.05 2.58 -3.44
CA HIS A 44 -14.91 2.89 -4.87
C HIS A 44 -13.46 2.70 -5.30
N VAL A 45 -13.27 2.13 -6.49
CA VAL A 45 -11.94 1.99 -7.11
C VAL A 45 -11.76 3.12 -8.11
N LEU A 46 -10.66 3.88 -7.98
CA LEU A 46 -10.32 4.98 -8.86
C LEU A 46 -8.90 4.84 -9.38
N VAL A 47 -8.65 5.31 -10.60
CA VAL A 47 -7.29 5.48 -11.13
C VAL A 47 -6.78 6.85 -10.68
N CYS A 48 -5.80 6.85 -9.78
CA CYS A 48 -5.25 8.08 -9.21
C CYS A 48 -3.74 8.18 -9.43
N ASN A 49 -3.34 8.92 -10.45
CA ASN A 49 -1.96 9.07 -10.89
C ASN A 49 -1.35 10.44 -10.59
N ASN A 50 -2.10 11.31 -9.90
CA ASN A 50 -1.78 12.72 -9.65
C ASN A 50 -1.59 13.05 -8.16
N ARG A 51 -1.59 12.06 -7.26
CA ARG A 51 -1.36 12.24 -5.81
C ARG A 51 0.06 12.69 -5.45
N HIS A 52 1.03 12.39 -6.30
CA HIS A 52 2.42 12.78 -6.11
C HIS A 52 2.88 13.61 -7.30
N ALA A 53 3.51 14.75 -7.04
CA ALA A 53 4.08 15.63 -8.06
C ALA A 53 5.42 15.09 -8.59
N LEU A 54 5.42 13.84 -9.06
CA LEU A 54 6.59 13.14 -9.59
C LEU A 54 6.33 12.72 -11.04
N LYS A 55 7.38 12.79 -11.87
CA LYS A 55 7.32 12.28 -13.24
C LYS A 55 7.35 10.75 -13.21
N PRO A 56 6.40 10.05 -13.85
CA PRO A 56 6.44 8.59 -13.96
C PRO A 56 7.66 8.15 -14.79
N THR A 57 8.19 6.97 -14.48
CA THR A 57 9.22 6.31 -15.29
C THR A 57 8.62 5.72 -16.58
N SER A 58 9.43 5.10 -17.43
CA SER A 58 8.91 4.37 -18.59
C SER A 58 8.02 3.19 -18.16
N GLN A 59 7.09 2.78 -19.02
CA GLN A 59 6.22 1.63 -18.74
C GLN A 59 7.03 0.34 -18.52
N ASP A 60 8.13 0.17 -19.24
CA ASP A 60 8.99 -1.01 -19.15
C ASP A 60 9.67 -1.09 -17.78
N GLU A 61 10.18 0.05 -17.27
CA GLU A 61 10.75 0.09 -15.93
C GLU A 61 9.69 -0.17 -14.83
N MET A 62 8.46 0.32 -15.02
CA MET A 62 7.36 0.02 -14.08
C MET A 62 7.03 -1.47 -14.09
N ARG A 63 6.92 -2.09 -15.28
CA ARG A 63 6.66 -3.53 -15.44
C ARG A 63 7.79 -4.34 -14.82
N HIS A 64 9.04 -3.96 -15.05
CA HIS A 64 10.22 -4.62 -14.49
C HIS A 64 10.20 -4.61 -12.96
N ARG A 65 10.00 -3.43 -12.33
CA ARG A 65 9.92 -3.31 -10.86
C ARG A 65 8.76 -4.09 -10.26
N ARG A 66 7.58 -4.02 -10.89
CA ARG A 66 6.42 -4.82 -10.50
C ARG A 66 6.77 -6.30 -10.52
N ASP A 67 7.32 -6.79 -11.62
CA ASP A 67 7.54 -8.22 -11.87
C ASP A 67 8.62 -8.82 -10.98
N ALA A 68 9.64 -8.03 -10.62
CA ALA A 68 10.64 -8.41 -9.65
C ALA A 68 10.06 -8.69 -8.24
N LEU A 69 8.91 -8.09 -7.91
CA LEU A 69 8.28 -8.15 -6.59
C LEU A 69 7.07 -9.09 -6.53
N VAL A 70 6.45 -9.46 -7.66
CA VAL A 70 5.33 -10.40 -7.67
C VAL A 70 5.73 -11.73 -7.03
N ASN A 71 4.85 -12.26 -6.19
CA ASN A 71 5.01 -13.49 -5.40
C ASN A 71 6.11 -13.46 -4.33
N LYS A 72 6.77 -12.31 -4.10
CA LYS A 72 7.67 -12.14 -2.96
C LYS A 72 6.84 -11.97 -1.68
N GLU A 73 7.26 -12.69 -0.64
CA GLU A 73 6.78 -12.50 0.72
C GLU A 73 7.61 -11.39 1.38
N LEU A 74 6.91 -10.43 1.97
CA LEU A 74 7.50 -9.26 2.61
C LEU A 74 6.92 -9.14 4.01
N ASN A 75 7.78 -8.79 4.96
CA ASN A 75 7.31 -8.37 6.29
C ASN A 75 6.57 -7.06 6.15
N TYR A 76 5.24 -7.07 6.29
CA TYR A 76 4.45 -5.88 6.09
C TYR A 76 4.62 -4.94 7.27
N LYS A 77 5.25 -3.79 7.01
CA LYS A 77 5.36 -2.71 7.98
C LYS A 77 4.38 -1.62 7.57
N LEU A 78 3.25 -1.52 8.26
CA LEU A 78 2.17 -0.57 7.93
C LEU A 78 2.66 0.88 7.75
N PHE A 79 3.70 1.27 8.50
CA PHE A 79 4.23 2.63 8.49
C PHE A 79 5.36 2.87 7.48
N SER A 80 6.02 1.83 6.95
CA SER A 80 7.21 1.99 6.10
C SER A 80 7.20 1.17 4.82
N LEU A 81 6.29 0.20 4.70
CA LEU A 81 6.16 -0.74 3.58
C LEU A 81 4.68 -0.98 3.24
N ASN A 82 3.86 0.07 3.29
CA ASN A 82 2.44 -0.05 2.93
C ASN A 82 2.21 -0.11 1.40
N CYS A 83 0.95 -0.32 1.01
CA CYS A 83 0.53 -0.37 -0.39
C CYS A 83 0.88 0.89 -1.20
N GLU A 84 0.89 2.08 -0.59
CA GLU A 84 1.23 3.34 -1.28
C GLU A 84 2.74 3.42 -1.57
N HIS A 85 3.58 3.01 -0.63
CA HIS A 85 5.03 2.89 -0.85
C HIS A 85 5.35 1.94 -2.01
N PHE A 86 4.65 0.81 -2.11
CA PHE A 86 4.81 -0.11 -3.24
C PHE A 86 4.34 0.54 -4.56
N ALA A 87 3.16 1.17 -4.58
CA ALA A 87 2.62 1.79 -5.79
C ALA A 87 3.52 2.92 -6.32
N THR A 88 4.05 3.76 -5.41
CA THR A 88 4.97 4.85 -5.74
C THR A 88 6.33 4.32 -6.18
N PHE A 89 6.86 3.29 -5.51
CA PHE A 89 8.08 2.62 -5.95
C PHE A 89 7.93 2.06 -7.36
N VAL A 90 6.81 1.41 -7.69
CA VAL A 90 6.55 0.87 -9.03
C VAL A 90 6.36 1.98 -10.07
N ARG A 91 5.75 3.11 -9.74
CA ARG A 91 5.47 4.18 -10.71
C ARG A 91 6.63 5.17 -10.91
N TYR A 92 7.35 5.51 -9.85
CA TYR A 92 8.33 6.61 -9.83
C TYR A 92 9.76 6.15 -9.54
N GLY A 93 9.95 4.90 -9.13
CA GLY A 93 11.24 4.38 -8.67
C GLY A 93 11.60 4.84 -7.26
N LYS A 94 10.68 5.51 -6.56
CA LYS A 94 10.84 6.03 -5.20
C LYS A 94 9.63 5.64 -4.37
N ALA A 95 9.86 4.99 -3.24
CA ALA A 95 8.83 4.70 -2.26
C ALA A 95 8.53 5.98 -1.46
N MET A 96 7.29 6.45 -1.51
CA MET A 96 6.81 7.64 -0.83
C MET A 96 5.45 7.36 -0.21
N CYS A 97 5.12 8.09 0.86
CA CYS A 97 3.81 8.08 1.48
C CYS A 97 3.51 9.48 2.03
N ASN A 98 2.24 9.89 1.98
CA ASN A 98 1.78 11.17 2.51
C ASN A 98 0.80 11.00 3.69
N GLN A 99 0.79 9.81 4.29
CA GLN A 99 -0.06 9.44 5.44
C GLN A 99 0.57 9.83 6.78
#